data_AF-A0A349B039-F1
#
_entry.id   AF-A0A349B039-F1
#
_cell.length_a   1.000
_cell.length_b   1.000
_cell.length_c   1.000
_cell.angle_alpha   90.00
_cell.angle_beta   90.00
_cell.angle_gamma   90.00
#
_symmetry.space_group_name_H-M   'P 1'
#
loop_
_entity.id
_entity.type
_entity.pdbx_description
1 polymer ?
#
loop_
_entity_poly.entity_id
_entity_poly.type
_entity_poly.pdbx_seq_one_letter_code
_entity_poly.pdbx_strand_id
1 'polypeptide(L)'
;MDGAAAVIGRLLEWYLGPAPPVGLRCWDGSRWGDPDAALQVDVRSPDAVRRLLWDPGELGLARAHVSGELDFDGSVFDLLGLRDRLIDRTVDAGLDLTWRERAALVRDAKRLGVLGRRPEPPPEEARLRGRRHSKGRDRAAISHHYDVGNDFYRLVLGSAMAYS
;
A
#
# COMPACT_ATOMS: atom_id res chain seq x y z
N MET A 1 10.28 21.28 12.43
CA MET A 1 10.48 20.54 11.15
C MET A 1 9.44 19.45 11.12
N ASP A 2 8.70 19.32 10.02
CA ASP A 2 7.55 18.42 9.96
C ASP A 2 7.98 16.95 9.94
N GLY A 3 7.31 16.09 10.71
CA GLY A 3 7.51 14.64 10.65
C GLY A 3 6.92 14.01 9.39
N ALA A 4 7.20 12.73 9.15
CA ALA A 4 6.69 11.96 8.01
C ALA A 4 5.16 12.03 7.90
N ALA A 5 4.44 11.91 9.02
CA ALA A 5 2.98 11.92 9.04
C ALA A 5 2.39 13.25 8.56
N ALA A 6 3.02 14.38 8.87
CA ALA A 6 2.57 15.69 8.40
C ALA A 6 2.80 15.87 6.89
N VAL A 7 3.90 15.34 6.35
CA VAL A 7 4.17 15.36 4.90
C VAL A 7 3.16 14.49 4.15
N ILE A 8 2.95 13.24 4.61
CA ILE A 8 2.02 12.30 4.00
C ILE A 8 0.58 12.81 4.15
N GLY A 9 0.22 13.34 5.32
CA GLY A 9 -1.09 13.91 5.60
C GLY A 9 -1.49 15.03 4.63
N ARG A 10 -0.58 15.95 4.31
CA ARG A 10 -0.83 16.98 3.29
C ARG A 10 -1.09 16.40 1.92
N LEU A 11 -0.37 15.34 1.53
CA LEU A 11 -0.62 14.64 0.27
C LEU A 11 -2.01 13.99 0.29
N LEU A 12 -2.39 13.36 1.41
CA LEU A 12 -3.73 12.78 1.57
C LEU A 12 -4.82 13.85 1.48
N GLU A 13 -4.67 15.00 2.13
CA GLU A 13 -5.63 16.12 2.01
C GLU A 13 -5.77 16.61 0.57
N TRP A 14 -4.66 16.66 -0.18
CA TRP A 14 -4.71 17.04 -1.59
C TRP A 14 -5.51 16.05 -2.44
N TYR A 15 -5.36 14.74 -2.20
CA TYR A 15 -6.05 13.71 -2.98
C TYR A 15 -7.48 13.43 -2.52
N LEU A 16 -7.72 13.47 -1.20
CA LEU A 16 -8.98 13.06 -0.58
C LEU A 16 -9.88 14.25 -0.22
N GLY A 17 -9.36 15.46 -0.24
CA GLY A 17 -10.02 16.65 0.27
C GLY A 17 -9.69 16.92 1.75
N PRO A 18 -10.23 18.02 2.31
CA PRO A 18 -9.91 18.43 3.67
C PRO A 18 -10.39 17.40 4.69
N ALA A 19 -9.57 17.18 5.72
CA ALA A 19 -9.89 16.29 6.86
C ALA A 19 -10.39 14.89 6.44
N PRO A 20 -9.58 14.11 5.69
CA PRO A 20 -9.95 12.73 5.39
C PRO A 20 -10.11 11.93 6.70
N PRO A 21 -11.04 10.96 6.76
CA PRO A 21 -11.32 10.18 7.97
C PRO A 21 -10.25 9.09 8.18
N VAL A 22 -8.99 9.50 8.21
CA VAL A 22 -7.81 8.63 8.30
C VAL A 22 -6.84 9.21 9.32
N GLY A 23 -6.46 8.40 10.30
CA GLY A 23 -5.34 8.68 11.19
C GLY A 23 -4.05 8.06 10.66
N LEU A 24 -2.92 8.72 10.87
CA LEU A 24 -1.59 8.25 10.47
C LEU A 24 -0.65 8.17 11.65
N ARG A 25 0.12 7.09 11.72
CA ARG A 25 1.32 6.96 12.56
C ARG A 25 2.49 6.52 11.69
N CYS A 26 3.62 7.24 11.79
CA CYS A 26 4.80 6.96 10.96
C CYS A 26 5.98 6.45 11.79
N TRP A 27 6.96 5.86 11.10
CA TRP A 27 8.18 5.25 11.63
C TRP A 27 9.06 6.20 12.45
N ASP A 28 8.95 7.51 12.24
CA ASP A 28 9.65 8.55 12.99
C ASP A 28 8.90 8.99 14.26
N GLY A 29 7.81 8.29 14.60
CA GLY A 29 6.94 8.57 15.74
C GLY A 29 5.93 9.70 15.49
N SER A 30 5.97 10.35 14.33
CA SER A 30 5.02 11.41 14.00
C SER A 30 3.61 10.86 13.76
N ARG A 31 2.61 11.70 14.05
CA ARG A 31 1.19 11.40 13.89
C ARG A 31 0.48 12.51 13.14
N TRP A 32 -0.59 12.17 12.46
CA TRP A 32 -1.42 13.12 11.71
C TRP A 32 -2.86 12.60 11.59
N GLY A 33 -3.82 13.51 11.42
CA GLY A 33 -5.24 13.16 11.34
C GLY A 33 -5.89 12.97 12.72
N ASP A 34 -7.14 12.52 12.70
CA ASP A 34 -7.91 12.25 13.92
C ASP A 34 -7.41 10.94 14.57
N PRO A 35 -6.95 10.96 15.84
CA PRO A 35 -6.53 9.76 16.55
C PRO A 35 -7.66 8.75 16.76
N ASP A 36 -8.92 9.19 16.67
CA ASP A 36 -10.12 8.37 16.81
C ASP A 36 -10.76 8.05 15.44
N ALA A 37 -10.09 8.36 14.33
CA ALA A 37 -10.56 7.98 13.00
C ALA A 37 -10.75 6.45 12.90
N ALA A 38 -11.84 6.04 12.24
CA ALA A 38 -12.19 4.64 12.05
C ALA A 38 -11.12 3.82 11.29
N LEU A 39 -10.35 4.49 10.43
CA LEU A 39 -9.19 3.92 9.76
C LEU A 39 -7.91 4.57 10.30
N GLN A 40 -7.08 3.78 10.98
CA GLN A 40 -5.74 4.17 11.39
C GLN A 40 -4.73 3.46 10.51
N VAL A 41 -3.81 4.20 9.90
CA VAL A 41 -2.76 3.64 9.04
C VAL A 41 -1.39 3.81 9.71
N ASP A 42 -0.71 2.68 9.85
CA ASP A 42 0.62 2.55 10.41
C ASP A 42 1.67 2.44 9.31
N VAL A 43 2.41 3.51 9.06
CA VAL A 43 3.56 3.50 8.16
C VAL A 43 4.81 3.18 8.98
N ARG A 44 5.13 1.89 9.11
CA ARG A 44 6.18 1.37 9.99
C ARG A 44 7.60 1.56 9.44
N SER A 45 7.75 1.81 8.14
CA SER A 45 9.04 1.97 7.48
C SER A 45 8.99 3.01 6.35
N PRO A 46 10.09 3.75 6.07
CA PRO A 46 10.23 4.55 4.85
C PRO A 46 10.02 3.74 3.57
N ASP A 47 10.25 2.43 3.63
CA ASP A 47 10.14 1.52 2.49
C ASP A 47 8.71 1.41 1.97
N ALA A 48 7.70 1.58 2.84
CA ALA A 48 6.30 1.61 2.42
C ALA A 48 6.03 2.76 1.43
N VAL A 49 6.54 3.95 1.74
CA VAL A 49 6.46 5.11 0.85
C VAL A 49 7.30 4.87 -0.41
N ARG A 50 8.49 4.27 -0.26
CA ARG A 50 9.35 3.97 -1.42
C ARG A 50 8.71 2.97 -2.38
N ARG A 51 7.96 1.99 -1.89
CA ARG A 51 7.20 1.05 -2.73
C ARG A 51 6.14 1.79 -3.55
N LEU A 52 5.43 2.74 -2.96
CA LEU A 52 4.44 3.56 -3.67
C LEU A 52 5.07 4.49 -4.72
N LEU A 53 6.29 4.99 -4.47
CA LEU A 53 7.02 5.79 -5.45
C LEU A 53 7.45 4.97 -6.68
N TRP A 54 7.80 3.69 -6.50
CA TRP A 54 8.22 2.81 -7.59
C TRP A 54 7.07 2.09 -8.30
N ASP A 55 6.02 1.75 -7.55
CA ASP A 55 4.84 1.02 -8.00
C ASP A 55 3.59 1.76 -7.50
N PRO A 56 3.22 2.91 -8.11
CA PRO A 56 2.04 3.65 -7.71
C PRO A 56 0.79 2.80 -7.90
N GLY A 57 -0.13 2.84 -6.93
CA GLY A 57 -1.39 2.11 -6.94
C GLY A 57 -1.42 0.91 -5.98
N GLU A 58 -2.35 -0.02 -6.25
CA GLU A 58 -2.66 -1.14 -5.34
C GLU A 58 -1.46 -2.08 -5.11
N LEU A 59 -0.60 -2.27 -6.12
CA LEU A 59 0.55 -3.18 -6.00
C LEU A 59 1.58 -2.68 -4.98
N GLY A 60 1.90 -1.38 -4.98
CA GLY A 60 2.82 -0.79 -4.01
C GLY A 60 2.28 -0.88 -2.58
N LEU A 61 0.99 -0.60 -2.40
CA LEU A 61 0.28 -0.74 -1.11
C LEU A 61 0.30 -2.19 -0.62
N ALA A 62 -0.09 -3.14 -1.48
CA ALA A 62 -0.13 -4.55 -1.14
C ALA A 62 1.26 -5.07 -0.74
N ARG A 63 2.31 -4.71 -1.50
CA ARG A 63 3.69 -5.07 -1.16
C ARG A 63 4.13 -4.47 0.17
N ALA A 64 3.80 -3.20 0.44
CA ALA A 64 4.13 -2.56 1.70
C ALA A 64 3.45 -3.26 2.88
N HIS A 65 2.19 -3.67 2.72
CA HIS A 65 1.45 -4.40 3.74
C HIS A 65 1.99 -5.80 3.99
N VAL A 66 2.14 -6.61 2.93
CA VAL A 66 2.67 -7.98 3.03
C VAL A 66 4.10 -7.99 3.59
N SER A 67 4.92 -6.98 3.26
CA SER A 67 6.28 -6.85 3.81
C SER A 67 6.33 -6.33 5.25
N GLY A 68 5.18 -6.03 5.88
CA GLY A 68 5.07 -5.51 7.24
C GLY A 68 5.48 -4.04 7.40
N GLU A 69 5.65 -3.30 6.30
CA GLU A 69 6.08 -1.90 6.29
C GLU A 69 4.89 -0.93 6.44
N LEU A 70 3.70 -1.38 6.06
CA LEU A 70 2.44 -0.67 6.17
C LEU A 70 1.42 -1.57 6.87
N ASP A 71 0.66 -1.04 7.80
CA ASP A 71 -0.45 -1.76 8.39
C ASP A 71 -1.61 -0.81 8.63
N PHE A 72 -2.77 -1.35 8.99
CA PHE A 72 -3.92 -0.53 9.31
C PHE A 72 -4.82 -1.21 10.34
N ASP A 73 -5.38 -0.39 11.23
CA ASP A 73 -6.48 -0.77 12.10
C ASP A 73 -7.78 -0.20 11.53
N GLY A 74 -8.79 -1.04 11.37
CA GLY A 74 -10.07 -0.68 10.77
C GLY A 74 -10.64 -1.81 9.92
N SER A 75 -11.80 -1.57 9.29
CA SER A 75 -12.36 -2.54 8.37
C SER A 75 -11.65 -2.50 7.01
N VAL A 76 -11.47 -3.66 6.37
CA VAL A 76 -11.05 -3.72 4.96
C VAL A 76 -12.04 -2.95 4.07
N PHE A 77 -13.32 -2.88 4.45
CA PHE A 77 -14.32 -2.08 3.74
C PHE A 77 -14.06 -0.57 3.85
N ASP A 78 -13.50 -0.08 4.97
CA ASP A 78 -13.13 1.32 5.13
C ASP A 78 -11.93 1.68 4.22
N LEU A 79 -10.97 0.75 4.11
CA LEU A 79 -9.84 0.88 3.19
C LEU A 79 -10.30 0.90 1.72
N LEU A 80 -11.23 0.02 1.35
CA LEU A 80 -11.82 0.00 0.00
C LEU A 80 -12.61 1.29 -0.29
N GLY A 81 -13.38 1.79 0.68
CA GLY A 81 -14.08 3.06 0.56
C GLY A 81 -13.12 4.25 0.38
N LEU A 82 -11.96 4.22 1.03
CA LEU A 82 -10.90 5.20 0.82
C LEU A 82 -10.32 5.13 -0.60
N ARG A 83 -10.06 3.91 -1.09
CA ARG A 83 -9.58 3.68 -2.46
C ARG A 83 -10.56 4.21 -3.50
N ASP A 84 -11.85 3.95 -3.35
CA ASP A 84 -12.85 4.40 -4.32
C ASP A 84 -12.86 5.94 -4.40
N ARG A 85 -12.73 6.62 -3.26
CA ARG A 85 -12.54 8.09 -3.21
C ARG A 85 -11.24 8.55 -3.88
N LEU A 86 -10.15 7.79 -3.75
CA LEU A 86 -8.89 8.10 -4.43
C LEU A 86 -9.02 7.95 -5.94
N ILE A 87 -9.62 6.86 -6.44
CA ILE A 87 -9.78 6.58 -7.86
C ILE A 87 -10.66 7.65 -8.53
N ASP A 88 -11.79 7.99 -7.91
CA ASP A 88 -12.70 9.02 -8.42
C ASP A 88 -12.04 10.40 -8.52
N ARG A 89 -11.01 10.67 -7.70
CA ARG A 89 -10.28 11.95 -7.69
C ARG A 89 -8.99 11.93 -8.50
N THR A 90 -8.31 10.80 -8.64
CA THR A 90 -7.00 10.68 -9.32
C THR A 90 -7.10 10.71 -10.84
N VAL A 91 -8.27 10.39 -11.41
CA VAL A 91 -8.49 10.52 -12.87
C VAL A 91 -8.48 12.00 -13.31
N ASP A 92 -8.81 12.94 -12.42
CA ASP A 92 -8.77 14.39 -12.67
C ASP A 92 -7.61 15.13 -11.98
N ALA A 93 -7.02 14.57 -10.93
CA ALA A 93 -5.99 15.22 -10.12
C ALA A 93 -4.55 14.93 -10.63
N GLY A 94 -4.17 15.60 -11.72
CA GLY A 94 -2.75 15.91 -11.91
C GLY A 94 -2.26 16.76 -10.73
N LEU A 95 -1.09 16.43 -10.15
CA LEU A 95 -0.47 17.26 -9.13
C LEU A 95 -0.04 18.60 -9.76
N ASP A 96 -0.91 19.62 -9.70
CA ASP A 96 -0.60 20.99 -10.10
C ASP A 96 0.26 21.67 -9.02
N LEU A 97 1.48 21.15 -8.89
CA LEU A 97 2.47 21.64 -7.93
C LEU A 97 3.37 22.66 -8.61
N THR A 98 3.52 23.80 -7.94
CA THR A 98 4.55 24.78 -8.27
C THR A 98 5.94 24.16 -8.16
N TRP A 99 6.92 24.73 -8.86
CA TRP A 99 8.30 24.26 -8.76
C TRP A 99 8.85 24.30 -7.32
N ARG A 100 8.37 25.24 -6.49
CA ARG A 100 8.78 25.39 -5.09
C ARG A 100 8.26 24.24 -4.24
N GLU A 101 7.00 23.85 -4.43
CA GLU A 101 6.39 22.71 -3.73
C GLU A 101 7.05 21.40 -4.16
N ARG A 102 7.32 21.23 -5.46
CA ARG A 102 8.09 20.09 -5.96
C ARG A 102 9.47 20.01 -5.30
N ALA A 103 10.20 21.13 -5.24
CA ALA A 103 11.51 21.17 -4.58
C ALA A 103 11.42 20.87 -3.08
N ALA A 104 10.36 21.32 -2.41
CA ALA A 104 10.10 21.00 -1.01
C ALA A 104 9.84 19.50 -0.81
N LEU A 105 8.96 18.89 -1.63
CA LEU A 105 8.68 17.45 -1.59
C LEU A 105 9.92 16.60 -1.84
N VAL A 106 10.78 16.97 -2.81
CA VAL A 106 12.05 16.25 -3.03
C VAL A 106 12.97 16.37 -1.82
N ARG A 107 13.05 17.55 -1.20
CA ARG A 107 13.84 17.75 0.02
C ARG A 107 13.32 16.90 1.17
N ASP A 108 12.01 16.89 1.39
CA ASP A 108 11.37 16.05 2.41
C ASP A 108 11.57 14.58 2.11
N ALA A 109 11.40 14.14 0.86
CA ALA A 109 11.61 12.75 0.47
C ALA A 109 13.06 12.29 0.73
N LYS A 110 14.05 13.16 0.45
CA LYS A 110 15.45 12.89 0.76
C LYS A 110 15.70 12.82 2.27
N ARG A 111 15.14 13.78 3.02
CA ARG A 111 15.29 13.87 4.49
C ARG A 111 14.66 12.67 5.20
N LEU A 112 13.46 12.27 4.77
CA LEU A 112 12.71 11.15 5.31
C LEU A 112 13.26 9.79 4.87
N GLY A 113 14.29 9.77 4.02
CA GLY A 113 14.94 8.53 3.58
C GLY A 113 14.07 7.70 2.64
N VAL A 114 13.00 8.26 2.06
CA VAL A 114 12.10 7.50 1.16
C VAL A 114 12.64 7.43 -0.27
N LEU A 115 13.60 8.28 -0.64
CA LEU A 115 14.31 8.16 -1.91
C LEU A 115 15.33 7.01 -1.86
N GLY A 116 15.30 6.14 -2.87
CA GLY A 116 16.24 5.04 -2.94
C GLY A 116 15.92 4.03 -4.04
N ARG A 117 16.66 2.92 -4.02
CA ARG A 117 16.43 1.79 -4.93
C ARG A 117 15.06 1.17 -4.67
N ARG A 118 14.50 0.55 -5.70
CA ARG A 118 13.25 -0.21 -5.59
C ARG A 118 13.40 -1.30 -4.52
N PRO A 119 12.55 -1.33 -3.47
CA PRO A 119 12.56 -2.41 -2.49
C PRO A 119 12.31 -3.77 -3.16
N GLU A 120 12.88 -4.84 -2.61
CA GLU A 120 12.61 -6.17 -3.13
C GLU A 120 11.13 -6.55 -2.92
N PRO A 121 10.51 -7.25 -3.87
CA PRO A 121 9.17 -7.81 -3.66
C PRO A 121 9.17 -8.77 -2.48
N PRO A 122 8.06 -8.82 -1.70
CA PRO A 122 7.90 -9.75 -0.59
C PRO A 122 8.11 -11.21 -1.05
N PRO A 123 8.62 -12.10 -0.16
CA PRO A 123 8.88 -13.50 -0.52
C PRO A 123 7.64 -14.27 -0.95
N GLU A 124 6.45 -13.84 -0.54
CA GLU A 124 5.15 -14.38 -0.93
C GLU A 124 4.83 -14.15 -2.42
N GLU A 125 5.48 -13.17 -3.06
CA GLU A 125 5.22 -12.83 -4.47
C GLU A 125 5.88 -13.84 -5.43
N ALA A 126 5.09 -14.32 -6.40
CA ALA A 126 5.54 -15.31 -7.38
C ALA A 126 6.66 -14.78 -8.30
N ARG A 127 7.87 -15.35 -8.19
CA ARG A 127 9.01 -15.01 -9.08
C ARG A 127 9.11 -15.97 -10.27
N LEU A 128 8.21 -15.80 -11.24
CA LEU A 128 8.11 -16.72 -12.39
C LEU A 128 9.13 -16.41 -13.50
N ARG A 129 9.88 -17.44 -13.93
CA ARG A 129 10.84 -17.37 -15.06
C ARG A 129 10.29 -18.09 -16.30
N GLY A 130 10.91 -17.86 -17.47
CA GLY A 130 10.54 -18.51 -18.74
C GLY A 130 9.45 -17.79 -19.54
N ARG A 131 9.14 -18.32 -20.74
CA ARG A 131 8.15 -17.74 -21.66
C ARG A 131 6.74 -17.85 -21.08
N ARG A 132 5.95 -16.80 -21.27
CA ARG A 132 4.50 -16.79 -20.98
C ARG A 132 3.81 -17.90 -21.80
N HIS A 133 2.87 -18.62 -21.19
CA HIS A 133 2.16 -19.77 -21.78
C HIS A 133 3.05 -20.98 -22.11
N SER A 134 4.13 -21.17 -21.37
CA SER A 134 4.92 -22.40 -21.45
C SER A 134 4.53 -23.34 -20.32
N LYS A 135 4.47 -24.65 -20.61
CA LYS A 135 4.12 -25.68 -19.62
C LYS A 135 4.91 -25.54 -18.31
N GLY A 136 6.20 -25.24 -18.40
CA GLY A 136 7.08 -25.06 -17.24
C GLY A 136 6.71 -23.85 -16.38
N ARG A 137 6.48 -22.69 -17.02
CA ARG A 137 6.07 -21.46 -16.31
C ARG A 137 4.67 -21.61 -15.71
N ASP A 138 3.75 -22.17 -16.47
CA ASP A 138 2.34 -22.31 -16.06
C ASP A 138 2.24 -23.29 -14.88
N ARG A 139 3.00 -24.39 -14.91
CA ARG A 139 3.12 -25.29 -13.75
C ARG A 139 3.65 -24.58 -12.51
N ALA A 140 4.71 -23.78 -12.65
CA ALA A 140 5.28 -23.04 -11.51
C ALA A 140 4.28 -22.01 -10.94
N ALA A 141 3.51 -21.34 -11.79
CA ALA A 141 2.46 -20.42 -11.38
C ALA A 141 1.34 -21.16 -10.63
N ILE A 142 0.86 -22.29 -11.17
CA ILE A 142 -0.18 -23.09 -10.52
C ILE A 142 0.30 -23.60 -9.16
N SER A 143 1.53 -24.13 -9.10
CA SER A 143 2.09 -24.66 -7.85
C SER A 143 2.23 -23.56 -6.79
N HIS A 144 2.67 -22.35 -7.17
CA HIS A 144 2.81 -21.25 -6.21
C HIS A 144 1.47 -20.76 -5.64
N HIS A 145 0.39 -20.82 -6.44
CA HIS A 145 -0.91 -20.24 -6.05
C HIS A 145 -1.93 -21.25 -5.52
N TYR A 146 -1.83 -22.52 -5.90
CA TYR A 146 -2.88 -23.51 -5.65
C TYR A 146 -2.38 -24.81 -5.04
N ASP A 147 -1.08 -24.93 -4.74
CA ASP A 147 -0.55 -26.08 -3.98
C ASP A 147 -0.84 -25.93 -2.47
N VAL A 148 -2.08 -25.52 -2.17
CA VAL A 148 -2.69 -25.52 -0.85
C VAL A 148 -3.74 -26.63 -0.83
N GLY A 149 -3.56 -27.59 0.07
CA GLY A 149 -4.42 -28.77 0.12
C GLY A 149 -5.84 -28.47 0.60
N ASN A 150 -6.74 -29.45 0.46
CA ASN A 150 -8.12 -29.36 0.96
C ASN A 150 -8.21 -29.04 2.47
N ASP A 151 -7.17 -29.35 3.23
CA ASP A 151 -7.12 -29.02 4.66
C ASP A 151 -7.11 -27.50 4.89
N PHE A 152 -6.42 -26.73 4.07
CA PHE A 152 -6.48 -25.27 4.11
C PHE A 152 -7.89 -24.76 3.78
N TYR A 153 -8.45 -25.24 2.67
CA TYR A 153 -9.79 -24.84 2.24
C TYR A 153 -10.87 -25.21 3.26
N ARG A 154 -10.73 -26.32 3.98
CA ARG A 154 -11.66 -26.73 5.04
C ARG A 154 -11.68 -25.74 6.22
N LEU A 155 -10.58 -25.05 6.49
CA LEU A 155 -10.53 -24.01 7.53
C LEU A 155 -11.42 -22.81 7.17
N VAL A 156 -11.50 -22.47 5.88
CA VAL A 156 -12.22 -21.28 5.41
C VAL A 156 -13.66 -21.61 5.01
N LEU A 157 -13.86 -22.72 4.30
CA LEU A 157 -15.16 -23.12 3.73
C LEU A 157 -15.97 -24.03 4.65
N GLY A 158 -15.37 -24.48 5.77
CA GLY A 158 -15.96 -25.46 6.67
C GLY A 158 -16.07 -26.86 6.06
N SER A 159 -16.77 -27.76 6.76
CA SER A 159 -16.89 -29.17 6.37
C SER A 159 -17.65 -29.40 5.06
N ALA A 160 -18.54 -28.46 4.69
CA ALA A 160 -19.33 -28.55 3.47
C ALA A 160 -18.50 -28.27 2.20
N MET A 161 -17.33 -27.63 2.33
CA MET A 161 -16.45 -27.26 1.20
C MET A 161 -17.19 -26.48 0.09
N ALA A 162 -18.26 -25.76 0.45
CA ALA A 162 -19.07 -25.01 -0.51
C ALA A 162 -18.35 -23.72 -0.92
N TYR A 163 -18.16 -23.53 -2.22
CA TYR A 163 -17.59 -22.34 -2.84
C TYR A 163 -18.59 -21.81 -3.88
N SER A 164 -19.64 -21.16 -3.39
CA SER A 164 -20.83 -20.73 -4.14
C SER A 164 -21.30 -19.35 -3.73
#